data_AF-A0A1M5FPB4-F1
#
_entry.id   AF-A0A1M5FPB4-F1
#
_cell.length_a   1.000
_cell.length_b   1.000
_cell.length_c   1.000
_cell.angle_alpha   90.00
_cell.angle_beta   90.00
_cell.angle_gamma   90.00
#
_symmetry.space_group_name_H-M   'P 1'
#
loop_
_entity.id
_entity.type
_entity.pdbx_description
1 polymer ?
#
loop_
_entity_poly.entity_id
_entity_poly.type
_entity_poly.pdbx_seq_one_letter_code
_entity_poly.pdbx_strand_id
1 'polypeptide(L)'
;MTFLKILLSGLAIALPGTAAFAHIPSLNASCPGGIEFHADEGGPVYINGEEAKVTVSNGEYIEASHKGTMISITVGDDGSASVSYTASGGANGICTVNDSFFGRMETCPVDVTEADRYRYPACN
;
A
#
# COMPACT_ATOMS: atom_id res chain seq x y z
N MET A 1 -58.47 32.28 -13.55
CA MET A 1 -57.25 32.66 -12.81
C MET A 1 -57.03 31.71 -11.65
N THR A 2 -56.02 30.85 -11.72
CA THR A 2 -55.23 30.45 -10.54
C THR A 2 -53.85 30.00 -11.02
N PHE A 3 -52.83 30.80 -10.71
CA PHE A 3 -51.43 30.52 -10.99
C PHE A 3 -50.89 29.56 -9.92
N LEU A 4 -50.28 28.44 -10.32
CA LEU A 4 -49.42 27.68 -9.42
C LEU A 4 -48.08 27.39 -10.12
N LYS A 5 -47.11 28.23 -9.78
CA LYS A 5 -45.68 28.09 -10.08
C LYS A 5 -45.15 26.84 -9.37
N ILE A 6 -44.69 25.85 -10.12
CA ILE A 6 -43.84 24.79 -9.56
C ILE A 6 -42.49 24.90 -10.26
N LEU A 7 -41.58 25.62 -9.62
CA LEU A 7 -40.15 25.61 -9.93
C LEU A 7 -39.61 24.23 -9.53
N LEU A 8 -39.41 23.35 -10.51
CA LEU A 8 -38.73 22.06 -10.33
C LEU A 8 -37.22 22.32 -10.21
N SER A 9 -36.77 22.72 -9.01
CA SER A 9 -35.36 22.63 -8.63
C SER A 9 -35.06 21.17 -8.29
N GLY A 10 -34.59 20.40 -9.27
CA GLY A 10 -34.08 19.04 -9.05
C GLY A 10 -32.81 19.08 -8.21
N LEU A 11 -32.91 18.63 -6.97
CA LEU A 11 -31.79 18.45 -6.05
C LEU A 11 -30.94 17.28 -6.55
N ALA A 12 -29.79 17.57 -7.17
CA ALA A 12 -28.81 16.58 -7.55
C ALA A 12 -28.21 15.96 -6.27
N ILE A 13 -28.59 14.72 -5.98
CA ILE A 13 -28.00 13.93 -4.89
C ILE A 13 -26.60 13.53 -5.37
N ALA A 14 -25.60 14.28 -4.94
CA ALA A 14 -24.21 13.86 -5.07
C ALA A 14 -23.99 12.66 -4.15
N LEU A 15 -23.88 11.46 -4.72
CA LEU A 15 -23.35 10.29 -4.03
C LEU A 15 -21.91 10.63 -3.62
N PRO A 16 -21.53 10.60 -2.33
CA PRO A 16 -20.13 10.67 -1.97
C PRO A 16 -19.44 9.43 -2.55
N GLY A 17 -18.63 9.64 -3.60
CA GLY A 17 -17.75 8.60 -4.09
C GLY A 17 -16.84 8.18 -2.94
N THR A 18 -16.87 6.90 -2.58
CA THR A 18 -15.87 6.33 -1.70
C THR A 18 -14.53 6.50 -2.41
N ALA A 19 -13.72 7.45 -1.97
CA ALA A 19 -12.32 7.48 -2.35
C ALA A 19 -11.75 6.12 -1.92
N ALA A 20 -11.43 5.27 -2.89
CA ALA A 20 -10.59 4.14 -2.65
C ALA A 20 -9.23 4.73 -2.24
N PHE A 21 -9.04 4.89 -0.93
CA PHE A 21 -7.71 5.11 -0.39
C PHE A 21 -6.93 3.89 -0.82
N ALA A 22 -6.09 4.07 -1.83
CA ALA A 22 -5.15 3.06 -2.23
C ALA A 22 -4.25 2.84 -1.00
N HIS A 23 -4.56 1.76 -0.29
CA HIS A 23 -4.05 1.56 1.04
C HIS A 23 -2.61 1.08 0.88
N ILE A 24 -1.65 1.97 1.11
CA ILE A 24 -0.25 1.57 1.20
C ILE A 24 -0.19 0.57 2.37
N PRO A 25 0.15 -0.70 2.13
CA PRO A 25 0.25 -1.68 3.20
C PRO A 25 1.48 -1.38 4.06
N SER A 26 1.46 -1.86 5.30
CA SER A 26 2.71 -1.94 6.04
C SER A 26 3.52 -3.11 5.51
N LEU A 27 4.73 -2.87 5.00
CA LEU A 27 5.58 -3.92 4.44
C LEU A 27 7.07 -3.59 4.56
N ASN A 28 7.87 -4.63 4.79
CA ASN A 28 9.32 -4.56 4.85
C ASN A 28 9.92 -5.51 3.81
N ALA A 29 10.83 -5.00 2.99
CA ALA A 29 11.49 -5.81 1.97
C ALA A 29 12.97 -5.45 1.81
N SER A 30 13.80 -6.47 1.58
CA SER A 30 15.23 -6.31 1.29
C SER A 30 15.51 -6.71 -0.15
N CYS A 31 16.05 -5.79 -0.95
CA CYS A 31 16.37 -6.03 -2.34
C CYS A 31 17.89 -6.22 -2.55
N PRO A 32 18.29 -6.98 -3.58
CA PRO A 32 19.69 -7.10 -3.96
C PRO A 32 20.39 -5.74 -4.11
N GLY A 33 21.68 -5.69 -3.75
CA GLY A 33 22.44 -4.44 -3.68
C GLY A 33 22.32 -3.71 -2.33
N GLY A 34 21.70 -4.33 -1.32
CA GLY A 34 21.57 -3.77 0.02
C GLY A 34 20.54 -2.64 0.11
N ILE A 35 19.50 -2.73 -0.72
CA ILE A 35 18.41 -1.75 -0.72
C ILE A 35 17.34 -2.24 0.25
N GLU A 36 17.07 -1.47 1.28
CA GLU A 36 16.02 -1.74 2.25
C GLU A 36 14.80 -0.88 1.97
N PHE A 37 13.63 -1.49 1.94
CA PHE A 37 12.34 -0.84 1.75
C PHE A 37 11.47 -1.02 2.99
N HIS A 38 10.88 0.07 3.46
CA HIS A 38 9.96 0.10 4.60
C HIS A 38 8.74 0.93 4.24
N ALA A 39 7.56 0.38 4.44
CA ALA A 39 6.30 1.10 4.34
C ALA A 39 5.49 0.87 5.60
N ASP A 40 4.88 1.93 6.12
CA ASP A 40 3.88 1.85 7.17
C ASP A 40 2.49 2.05 6.58
N GLU A 41 1.49 1.41 7.19
CA GLU A 41 0.11 1.46 6.73
C GLU A 41 -0.39 2.91 6.68
N GLY A 42 -0.71 3.41 5.47
CA GLY A 42 -1.12 4.79 5.26
C GLY A 42 -0.06 5.86 5.61
N GLY A 43 1.17 5.45 5.91
CA GLY A 43 2.28 6.30 6.32
C GLY A 43 3.25 6.64 5.19
N PRO A 44 4.33 7.39 5.49
CA PRO A 44 5.43 7.58 4.56
C PRO A 44 6.12 6.25 4.27
N VAL A 45 6.75 6.13 3.10
CA VAL A 45 7.58 4.99 2.74
C VAL A 45 9.04 5.41 2.66
N TYR A 46 9.93 4.48 2.92
CA TYR A 46 11.36 4.71 3.02
C TYR A 46 12.14 3.75 2.14
N ILE A 47 13.19 4.26 1.50
CA ILE A 47 14.20 3.48 0.79
C ILE A 47 15.54 3.80 1.45
N ASN A 48 16.21 2.79 2.00
CA ASN A 48 17.46 2.92 2.78
C ASN A 48 17.36 3.91 3.95
N GLY A 49 16.20 3.97 4.60
CA GLY A 49 15.94 4.87 5.73
C GLY A 49 15.67 6.33 5.33
N GLU A 50 15.66 6.66 4.04
CA GLU A 50 15.29 7.98 3.54
C GLU A 50 13.87 7.96 2.95
N GLU A 51 13.08 8.99 3.23
CA GLU A 51 11.70 9.09 2.74
C GLU A 51 11.69 9.10 1.20
N ALA A 52 10.84 8.26 0.64
CA ALA A 52 10.70 8.05 -0.79
C ALA A 52 9.37 8.63 -1.28
N LYS A 53 9.37 9.08 -2.53
CA LYS A 53 8.17 9.61 -3.16
C LYS A 53 7.30 8.46 -3.62
N VAL A 54 6.07 8.40 -3.10
CA VAL A 54 5.06 7.43 -3.51
C VAL A 54 4.27 7.95 -4.71
N THR A 55 4.13 7.12 -5.72
CA THR A 55 3.14 7.26 -6.79
C THR A 55 2.23 6.04 -6.71
N VAL A 56 0.96 6.27 -6.37
CA VAL A 56 -0.01 5.18 -6.33
C VAL A 56 -0.81 5.18 -7.63
N SER A 57 -0.67 4.09 -8.39
CA SER A 57 -1.33 3.96 -9.69
C SER A 57 -2.77 3.45 -9.53
N ASN A 58 -2.96 2.51 -8.59
CA ASN A 58 -4.24 1.95 -8.15
C ASN A 58 -4.05 1.28 -6.78
N GLY A 59 -5.13 0.78 -6.16
CA GLY A 59 -5.07 0.15 -4.83
C GLY A 59 -4.16 -1.09 -4.71
N GLU A 60 -3.76 -1.67 -5.84
CA GLU A 60 -3.02 -2.93 -5.95
C GLU A 60 -1.59 -2.75 -6.46
N TYR A 61 -1.23 -1.54 -6.94
CA TYR A 61 0.08 -1.24 -7.51
C TYR A 61 0.57 0.12 -7.04
N ILE A 62 1.70 0.08 -6.33
CA ILE A 62 2.34 1.22 -5.70
C ILE A 62 3.78 1.31 -6.19
N GLU A 63 4.21 2.50 -6.55
CA GLU A 63 5.60 2.79 -6.85
C GLU A 63 6.18 3.75 -5.82
N ALA A 64 7.33 3.41 -5.27
CA ALA A 64 8.11 4.29 -4.40
C ALA A 64 9.43 4.62 -5.08
N SER A 65 9.84 5.88 -5.10
CA SER A 65 11.07 6.30 -5.77
C SER A 65 11.93 7.20 -4.91
N HIS A 66 13.23 6.96 -4.92
CA HIS A 66 14.22 7.75 -4.19
C HIS A 66 15.59 7.66 -4.87
N LYS A 67 16.24 8.82 -5.13
CA LYS A 67 17.61 8.94 -5.70
C LYS A 67 17.94 7.95 -6.83
N GLY A 68 17.01 7.77 -7.77
CA GLY A 68 17.20 6.89 -8.93
C GLY A 68 17.05 5.40 -8.65
N THR A 69 16.48 5.04 -7.49
CA THR A 69 15.92 3.72 -7.17
C THR A 69 14.40 3.81 -7.19
N MET A 70 13.75 2.85 -7.84
CA MET A 70 12.32 2.68 -7.91
C MET A 70 11.97 1.31 -7.37
N ILE A 71 11.04 1.27 -6.43
CA ILE A 71 10.44 0.06 -5.86
C ILE A 71 9.03 -0.04 -6.43
N SER A 72 8.71 -1.18 -7.02
CA SER A 72 7.37 -1.49 -7.52
C SER A 72 6.77 -2.58 -6.64
N ILE A 73 5.62 -2.29 -6.05
CA ILE A 73 4.89 -3.20 -5.17
C ILE A 73 3.60 -3.56 -5.88
N THR A 74 3.36 -4.85 -6.05
CA THR A 74 2.08 -5.39 -6.51
C THR A 74 1.46 -6.21 -5.42
N VAL A 75 0.16 -6.05 -5.25
CA VAL A 75 -0.63 -6.71 -4.22
C VAL A 75 -1.60 -7.64 -4.93
N GLY A 76 -1.53 -8.93 -4.59
CA GLY A 76 -2.49 -9.91 -5.07
C GLY A 76 -3.84 -9.76 -4.38
N ASP A 77 -4.89 -10.33 -4.99
CA ASP A 77 -6.23 -10.40 -4.41
C ASP A 77 -6.26 -11.16 -3.07
N ASP A 78 -5.30 -12.07 -2.87
CA ASP A 78 -5.04 -12.84 -1.65
C ASP A 78 -4.31 -12.04 -0.56
N GLY A 79 -3.97 -10.77 -0.83
CA GLY A 79 -3.22 -9.90 0.08
C GLY A 79 -1.71 -10.12 0.07
N SER A 80 -1.20 -11.05 -0.75
CA SER A 80 0.25 -11.23 -0.89
C SER A 80 0.89 -10.03 -1.60
N ALA A 81 2.10 -9.64 -1.16
CA ALA A 81 2.86 -8.56 -1.78
C ALA A 81 4.03 -9.11 -2.58
N SER A 82 4.16 -8.67 -3.83
CA SER A 82 5.32 -8.88 -4.68
C SER A 82 6.07 -7.57 -4.84
N VAL A 83 7.37 -7.56 -4.50
CA VAL A 83 8.18 -6.35 -4.51
C VAL A 83 9.35 -6.53 -5.48
N SER A 84 9.54 -5.55 -6.35
CA SER A 84 10.67 -5.51 -7.28
C SER A 84 11.34 -4.15 -7.24
N TYR A 85 12.60 -4.08 -7.69
CA TYR A 85 13.34 -2.83 -7.75
C TYR A 85 13.98 -2.60 -9.10
N THR A 86 14.16 -1.34 -9.44
CA THR A 86 15.02 -0.86 -10.52
C THR A 86 15.86 0.29 -9.98
N ALA A 87 17.17 0.17 -10.11
CA ALA A 87 18.14 1.18 -9.72
C ALA A 87 18.85 1.76 -10.95
N SER A 88 19.50 2.90 -10.73
CA SER A 88 20.28 3.60 -11.74
C SER A 88 21.38 2.69 -12.32
N GLY A 89 21.65 2.84 -13.61
CA GLY A 89 22.59 1.96 -14.31
C GLY A 89 22.00 0.61 -14.74
N GLY A 90 20.69 0.41 -14.58
CA GLY A 90 19.97 -0.76 -15.09
C GLY A 90 19.96 -1.97 -14.15
N ALA A 91 20.44 -1.83 -12.92
CA ALA A 91 20.33 -2.89 -11.92
C ALA A 91 18.87 -3.09 -11.52
N ASN A 92 18.39 -4.33 -11.52
CA ASN A 92 17.01 -4.65 -11.20
C ASN A 92 16.87 -6.07 -10.63
N GLY A 93 15.74 -6.36 -10.00
CA GLY A 93 15.46 -7.67 -9.46
C GLY A 93 14.23 -7.72 -8.55
N ILE A 94 14.03 -8.88 -7.93
CA ILE A 94 12.96 -9.12 -6.96
C ILE A 94 13.51 -8.96 -5.55
N CYS A 95 12.75 -8.31 -4.69
CA CYS A 95 13.08 -8.13 -3.28
C CYS A 95 12.54 -9.31 -2.47
N THR A 96 13.23 -9.63 -1.38
CA THR A 96 12.71 -10.57 -0.38
C THR A 96 11.77 -9.79 0.52
N VAL A 97 10.50 -10.19 0.57
CA VAL A 97 9.52 -9.63 1.50
C VAL A 97 9.73 -10.30 2.86
N ASN A 98 10.14 -9.51 3.84
CA ASN A 98 10.40 -9.99 5.20
C ASN A 98 9.14 -9.92 6.06
N ASP A 99 8.33 -8.87 5.84
CA ASP A 99 7.04 -8.65 6.50
C ASP A 99 6.07 -7.99 5.53
N SER A 100 4.81 -8.40 5.57
CA SER A 100 3.73 -7.73 4.86
C SER A 100 2.45 -7.83 5.67
N PHE A 101 1.91 -6.68 6.05
CA PHE A 101 0.63 -6.50 6.69
C PHE A 101 -0.25 -5.66 5.75
N PHE A 102 -1.03 -6.36 4.94
CA PHE A 102 -2.27 -5.78 4.43
C PHE A 102 -3.28 -5.85 5.56
N GLY A 103 -4.02 -4.77 5.83
CA GLY A 103 -5.10 -4.70 6.84
C GLY A 103 -6.25 -5.72 6.69
N ARG A 104 -6.05 -6.81 5.93
CA ARG A 104 -6.74 -8.09 6.01
C ARG A 104 -5.72 -9.18 6.35
N MET A 105 -5.39 -9.32 7.64
CA MET A 105 -4.75 -10.52 8.13
C MET A 105 -5.78 -11.66 8.10
N GLU A 106 -5.89 -12.39 6.99
CA GLU A 106 -6.92 -13.44 6.87
C GLU A 106 -6.54 -14.70 7.64
N THR A 107 -5.26 -14.93 7.94
CA THR A 107 -4.83 -15.95 8.92
C THR A 107 -3.52 -15.59 9.60
N CYS A 108 -3.39 -15.99 10.86
CA CYS A 108 -2.12 -15.98 11.57
C CYS A 108 -1.15 -16.99 10.94
N PRO A 109 0.15 -16.68 10.83
CA PRO A 109 1.16 -17.70 10.53
C PRO A 109 0.95 -18.90 11.44
N VAL A 110 1.07 -20.12 10.92
CA VAL A 110 0.78 -21.36 11.68
C VAL A 110 1.81 -21.63 12.79
N ASP A 111 2.87 -20.82 12.82
CA ASP A 111 4.07 -20.93 13.63
C ASP A 111 4.35 -19.65 14.46
N VAL A 112 3.30 -18.87 14.79
CA VAL A 112 3.42 -17.74 15.75
C VAL A 112 3.80 -18.26 17.14
N THR A 113 4.90 -17.76 17.69
CA THR A 113 5.34 -18.04 19.06
C THR A 113 5.09 -16.87 19.99
N GLU A 114 5.27 -17.06 21.30
CA GLU A 114 5.14 -15.98 22.28
C GLU A 114 6.14 -14.83 22.05
N ALA A 115 7.27 -15.11 21.40
CA ALA A 115 8.23 -14.08 20.99
C ALA A 115 7.67 -13.16 19.89
N ASP A 116 6.70 -13.64 19.11
CA ASP A 116 6.11 -12.93 17.99
C ASP A 116 4.84 -12.15 18.38
N ARG A 117 4.45 -12.20 19.65
CA ARG A 117 3.25 -11.52 20.20
C ARG A 117 3.24 -10.02 19.93
N TYR A 118 4.41 -9.36 19.88
CA TYR A 118 4.51 -7.94 19.58
C TYR A 118 4.45 -7.65 18.05
N ARG A 119 4.84 -8.62 17.22
CA ARG A 119 4.81 -8.54 15.76
C ARG A 119 3.43 -8.86 15.19
N TYR A 120 2.68 -9.76 15.83
CA TYR A 120 1.32 -10.17 15.44
C TYR A 120 0.33 -10.01 16.61
N PRO A 121 0.00 -8.78 17.03
CA PRO A 121 -0.88 -8.55 18.19
C PRO A 121 -2.32 -9.05 17.97
N ALA A 122 -2.75 -9.20 16.70
CA ALA A 122 -4.05 -9.75 16.32
C ALA A 122 -4.09 -11.30 16.34
N CYS A 123 -2.97 -11.96 16.60
CA CYS A 123 -2.81 -13.42 16.54
C CYS A 123 -2.64 -14.10 17.90
N ASN A 124 -3.03 -13.42 18.97
CA ASN A 124 -2.87 -13.87 20.35
C ASN A 124 -4.21 -14.09 21.05
#